data_AF-A0A3A4WJ48-F1
#
_entry.id   AF-A0A3A4WJ48-F1
#
_cell.length_a   1.000
_cell.length_b   1.000
_cell.length_c   1.000
_cell.angle_alpha   90.00
_cell.angle_beta   90.00
_cell.angle_gamma   90.00
#
_symmetry.space_group_name_H-M   'P 1'
#
loop_
_entity.id
_entity.type
_entity.pdbx_description
1 polymer ?
#
loop_
_entity_poly.entity_id
_entity_poly.type
_entity_poly.pdbx_seq_one_letter_code
_entity_poly.pdbx_strand_id
1 'polypeptide(L)'
;MFNVQDLRILLVDDEADFRAAISRRLSRRGIRPEEAGGGEACLEKLASIPMDVVILDVKMPGMDGIEVLKRIKEKHPETEVILLTGQASARDGVDGIKAGAFDYLTKPIEFEHLIGKIEQAYERILNERARKETEDFKSKMAQQMIVCERLASLGTLAAGVAHEINNPLAIIGESAGWMSQLLRREELSEFPRKADFSKALGKIESAIERARRITHQLLGFVKSNEPAAFSVDLAELAGEARELMAREAKNKQVEIVLQAARGCGDIWSDPYSLRQVLINLLSNALHATAPGGQIVIAIEDEGNCVRVGVEDTGSGIPKENLDKIFEPFFSTKKPGEGTGLGLFVARGIIEKLGGTITVKSTLGKGATFSIRLPKCAGPKEPLT
;
A
#
# COMPACT_ATOMS: atom_id res chain seq x y z
N MET A 1 -29.16 7.83 -24.88
CA MET A 1 -28.47 8.56 -25.96
C MET A 1 -27.01 8.60 -25.56
N PHE A 2 -26.16 7.82 -26.23
CA PHE A 2 -24.77 7.57 -25.83
C PHE A 2 -23.94 8.86 -25.80
N ASN A 3 -23.09 9.02 -24.79
CA ASN A 3 -22.16 10.15 -24.73
C ASN A 3 -20.92 9.82 -25.58
N VAL A 4 -21.03 10.00 -26.89
CA VAL A 4 -19.95 9.69 -27.86
C VAL A 4 -18.80 10.72 -27.83
N GLN A 5 -18.81 11.62 -26.83
CA GLN A 5 -17.83 12.70 -26.70
C GLN A 5 -16.43 12.21 -26.30
N ASP A 6 -16.35 11.07 -25.61
CA ASP A 6 -15.08 10.49 -25.14
C ASP A 6 -14.52 9.40 -26.08
N LEU A 7 -15.22 9.11 -27.18
CA LEU A 7 -14.81 8.10 -28.14
C LEU A 7 -13.67 8.60 -29.03
N ARG A 8 -12.51 7.95 -28.97
CA ARG A 8 -11.37 8.28 -29.82
C ARG A 8 -11.31 7.36 -31.03
N ILE A 9 -11.51 7.96 -32.20
CA ILE A 9 -11.51 7.26 -33.49
C ILE A 9 -10.31 7.70 -34.31
N LEU A 10 -9.67 6.74 -34.98
CA LEU A 10 -8.68 7.01 -36.03
C LEU A 10 -9.20 6.49 -37.38
N LEU A 11 -9.35 7.38 -38.35
CA LEU A 11 -9.75 7.08 -39.72
C LEU A 11 -8.51 6.99 -40.61
N VAL A 12 -8.31 5.83 -41.23
CA VAL A 12 -7.14 5.51 -42.06
C VAL A 12 -7.61 5.08 -43.43
N ASP A 13 -7.19 5.81 -44.45
CA ASP A 13 -7.52 5.57 -45.85
C ASP A 13 -6.51 6.38 -46.67
N ASP A 14 -6.19 6.04 -47.91
CA ASP A 14 -5.26 6.84 -48.73
C ASP A 14 -5.98 7.91 -49.56
N GLU A 15 -7.28 7.76 -49.80
CA GLU A 15 -8.12 8.71 -50.54
C GLU A 15 -8.54 9.90 -49.67
N ALA A 16 -7.89 11.06 -49.87
CA ALA A 16 -8.10 12.25 -49.06
C ALA A 16 -9.53 12.79 -49.08
N ASP A 17 -10.20 12.75 -50.23
CA ASP A 17 -11.58 13.22 -50.37
C ASP A 17 -12.56 12.33 -49.62
N PHE A 18 -12.35 11.00 -49.67
CA PHE A 18 -13.15 10.04 -48.92
C PHE A 18 -12.96 10.21 -47.41
N ARG A 19 -11.71 10.33 -46.92
CA ARG A 19 -11.42 10.63 -45.51
C ARG A 19 -12.11 11.89 -45.04
N ALA A 20 -11.93 12.99 -45.78
CA ALA A 20 -12.49 14.29 -45.43
C ALA A 20 -14.04 14.25 -45.40
N ALA A 21 -14.66 13.48 -46.29
CA ALA A 21 -16.11 13.31 -46.32
C ALA A 21 -16.63 12.59 -45.06
N ILE A 22 -16.01 11.48 -44.66
CA ILE A 22 -16.38 10.72 -43.46
C ILE A 22 -16.07 11.52 -42.19
N SER A 23 -14.88 12.11 -42.09
CA SER A 23 -14.46 12.95 -40.97
C SER A 23 -15.43 14.11 -40.71
N ARG A 24 -15.87 14.80 -41.77
CA ARG A 24 -16.85 15.90 -41.67
C ARG A 24 -18.22 15.42 -41.18
N ARG A 25 -18.65 14.21 -41.58
CA ARG A 25 -19.91 13.62 -41.12
C ARG A 25 -19.83 13.16 -39.66
N LEU A 26 -18.72 12.56 -39.23
CA LEU A 26 -18.46 12.21 -37.82
C LEU A 26 -18.43 13.46 -36.94
N SER A 27 -17.75 14.51 -37.39
CA SER A 27 -17.64 15.79 -36.68
C SER A 27 -19.01 16.44 -36.42
N ARG A 28 -19.97 16.33 -37.36
CA ARG A 28 -21.35 16.82 -37.18
C ARG A 28 -22.12 16.08 -36.08
N ARG A 29 -21.71 14.86 -35.73
CA ARG A 29 -22.26 14.08 -34.60
C ARG A 29 -21.47 14.29 -33.30
N GLY A 30 -20.50 15.21 -33.29
CA GLY A 30 -19.70 15.52 -32.10
C GLY A 30 -18.46 14.65 -31.92
N ILE A 31 -18.18 13.74 -32.86
CA ILE A 31 -17.00 12.86 -32.82
C ILE A 31 -15.93 13.47 -33.72
N ARG A 32 -14.78 13.82 -33.17
CA ARG A 32 -13.65 14.34 -33.96
C ARG A 32 -12.64 13.23 -34.18
N PRO A 33 -12.67 12.54 -35.35
CA PRO A 33 -11.70 11.50 -35.62
C PRO A 33 -10.32 12.11 -35.88
N GLU A 34 -9.28 11.41 -35.44
CA GLU A 34 -7.95 11.56 -36.00
C GLU A 34 -7.92 10.96 -37.41
N GLU A 35 -7.08 11.52 -38.29
CA GLU A 35 -6.98 11.07 -39.68
C GLU A 35 -5.55 10.65 -40.01
N ALA A 36 -5.39 9.55 -40.74
CA ALA A 36 -4.12 9.09 -41.28
C ALA A 36 -4.26 8.71 -42.76
N GLY A 37 -3.28 9.07 -43.58
CA GLY A 37 -3.28 8.80 -45.02
C GLY A 37 -2.74 7.42 -45.43
N GLY A 38 -2.36 6.58 -44.47
CA GLY A 38 -1.70 5.31 -44.74
C GLY A 38 -1.31 4.56 -43.45
N GLY A 39 -0.81 3.34 -43.61
CA GLY A 39 -0.51 2.42 -42.50
C GLY A 39 0.59 2.91 -41.54
N GLU A 40 1.68 3.48 -42.05
CA GLU A 40 2.76 4.03 -41.21
C GLU A 40 2.26 5.17 -40.32
N ALA A 41 1.55 6.14 -40.91
CA ALA A 41 0.98 7.27 -40.18
C ALA A 41 -0.07 6.84 -39.14
N CYS A 42 -0.80 5.75 -39.42
CA CYS A 42 -1.72 5.15 -38.46
C CYS A 42 -0.99 4.64 -37.20
N LEU A 43 0.07 3.85 -37.39
CA LEU A 43 0.84 3.26 -36.29
C LEU A 43 1.59 4.33 -35.47
N GLU A 44 2.12 5.37 -36.13
CA GLU A 44 2.73 6.52 -35.45
C GLU A 44 1.72 7.23 -34.54
N LYS A 45 0.50 7.46 -35.03
CA LYS A 45 -0.57 8.09 -34.24
C LYS A 45 -0.97 7.23 -33.04
N LEU A 46 -1.16 5.92 -33.24
CA LEU A 46 -1.49 4.99 -32.15
C LEU A 46 -0.42 4.90 -31.05
N ALA A 47 0.86 5.06 -31.42
CA ALA A 47 1.94 5.12 -30.45
C ALA A 47 1.91 6.41 -29.62
N SER A 48 1.42 7.52 -30.20
CA SER A 48 1.34 8.82 -29.52
C SER A 48 0.08 8.99 -28.66
N ILE A 49 -1.07 8.55 -29.17
CA ILE A 49 -2.38 8.74 -28.55
C ILE A 49 -3.15 7.42 -28.68
N PRO A 50 -3.60 6.82 -27.56
CA PRO A 50 -4.38 5.60 -27.64
C PRO A 50 -5.75 5.88 -28.28
N MET A 51 -6.21 4.97 -29.12
CA MET A 51 -7.50 5.04 -29.82
C MET A 51 -8.38 3.88 -29.40
N ASP A 52 -9.68 4.11 -29.32
CA ASP A 52 -10.66 3.06 -29.00
C ASP A 52 -11.03 2.29 -30.28
N VAL A 53 -11.31 3.01 -31.37
CA VAL A 53 -11.70 2.41 -32.66
C VAL A 53 -10.84 2.94 -33.80
N VAL A 54 -10.32 2.05 -34.64
CA VAL A 54 -9.61 2.37 -35.87
C VAL A 54 -10.46 1.92 -37.06
N ILE A 55 -10.77 2.85 -37.95
CA ILE A 55 -11.44 2.57 -39.22
C ILE A 55 -10.34 2.55 -40.29
N LEU A 56 -10.15 1.41 -40.94
CA LEU A 56 -8.94 1.14 -41.70
C LEU A 56 -9.25 0.62 -43.10
N ASP A 57 -8.85 1.38 -44.12
CA ASP A 57 -8.91 0.87 -45.48
C ASP A 57 -7.95 -0.30 -45.68
N VAL A 58 -8.43 -1.33 -46.38
CA VAL A 58 -7.61 -2.51 -46.66
C VAL A 58 -6.58 -2.19 -47.73
N LYS A 59 -6.97 -1.55 -48.84
CA LYS A 59 -6.07 -1.32 -49.97
C LYS A 59 -5.43 0.05 -49.90
N MET A 60 -4.23 0.12 -49.32
CA MET A 60 -3.43 1.35 -49.27
C MET A 60 -2.05 1.14 -49.92
N PRO A 61 -1.44 2.18 -50.52
CA PRO A 61 -0.07 2.12 -51.01
C PRO A 61 0.93 1.97 -49.85
N GLY A 62 1.98 1.18 -50.06
CA GLY A 62 2.99 0.89 -49.05
C GLY A 62 2.58 -0.28 -48.16
N MET A 63 1.96 0.01 -47.02
CA MET A 63 1.53 -0.99 -46.04
C MET A 63 0.04 -1.32 -46.18
N ASP A 64 -0.25 -2.59 -46.44
CA ASP A 64 -1.61 -3.12 -46.56
C ASP A 64 -2.38 -3.09 -45.23
N GLY A 65 -3.69 -2.83 -45.27
CA GLY A 65 -4.51 -2.67 -44.07
C GLY A 65 -4.59 -3.93 -43.20
N ILE A 66 -4.46 -5.13 -43.78
CA ILE A 66 -4.41 -6.38 -43.00
C ILE A 66 -3.09 -6.48 -42.19
N GLU A 67 -1.98 -5.99 -42.74
CA GLU A 67 -0.70 -5.93 -42.02
C GLU A 67 -0.76 -4.91 -40.88
N VAL A 68 -1.39 -3.75 -41.11
CA VAL A 68 -1.63 -2.75 -40.07
C VAL A 68 -2.48 -3.33 -38.94
N LEU A 69 -3.59 -4.02 -39.26
CA LEU A 69 -4.46 -4.69 -38.28
C LEU A 69 -3.67 -5.62 -37.35
N LYS A 70 -2.81 -6.48 -37.91
CA LYS A 70 -1.99 -7.41 -37.11
C LYS A 70 -1.11 -6.65 -36.10
N ARG A 71 -0.44 -5.59 -36.56
CA ARG A 71 0.41 -4.76 -35.70
C ARG A 71 -0.38 -4.02 -34.62
N ILE A 72 -1.59 -3.57 -34.93
CA ILE A 72 -2.50 -2.97 -33.94
C ILE A 72 -2.83 -4.02 -32.89
N LYS A 73 -3.27 -5.23 -33.26
CA LYS A 73 -3.64 -6.25 -32.27
C LYS A 73 -2.47 -6.77 -31.44
N GLU A 74 -1.24 -6.72 -31.96
CA GLU A 74 -0.04 -7.06 -31.19
C GLU A 74 0.33 -5.98 -30.16
N LYS A 75 0.32 -4.69 -30.54
CA LYS A 75 0.81 -3.60 -29.69
C LYS A 75 -0.29 -2.90 -28.88
N HIS A 76 -1.51 -2.90 -29.40
CA HIS A 76 -2.69 -2.22 -28.89
C HIS A 76 -3.90 -3.17 -28.92
N PRO A 77 -3.87 -4.29 -28.18
CA PRO A 77 -4.90 -5.33 -28.25
C PRO A 77 -6.30 -4.84 -27.87
N GLU A 78 -6.40 -3.78 -27.07
CA GLU A 78 -7.67 -3.18 -26.63
C GLU A 78 -8.32 -2.25 -27.67
N THR A 79 -7.61 -1.90 -28.74
CA THR A 79 -8.14 -1.07 -29.83
C THR A 79 -8.91 -1.95 -30.80
N GLU A 80 -10.16 -1.60 -31.09
CA GLU A 80 -10.97 -2.33 -32.07
C GLU A 80 -10.79 -1.76 -33.48
N VAL A 81 -10.78 -2.64 -34.48
CA VAL A 81 -10.48 -2.28 -35.88
C VAL A 81 -11.64 -2.65 -36.78
N ILE A 82 -12.16 -1.68 -37.53
CA ILE A 82 -13.19 -1.87 -38.56
C ILE A 82 -12.52 -1.69 -39.92
N LEU A 83 -12.53 -2.73 -40.75
CA LEU A 83 -11.91 -2.70 -42.06
C LEU A 83 -12.85 -2.09 -43.10
N LEU A 84 -12.33 -1.28 -44.01
CA LEU A 84 -13.03 -0.81 -45.21
C LEU A 84 -12.46 -1.56 -46.43
N THR A 85 -13.33 -2.13 -47.26
CA THR A 85 -12.93 -2.99 -48.39
C THR A 85 -13.57 -2.49 -49.69
N GLY A 86 -12.86 -2.51 -50.81
CA GLY A 86 -13.36 -2.04 -52.12
C GLY A 86 -14.27 -3.06 -52.83
N GLN A 87 -13.69 -3.99 -53.59
CA GLN A 87 -14.44 -5.11 -54.18
C GLN A 87 -14.57 -6.25 -53.16
N ALA A 88 -15.80 -6.55 -52.78
CA ALA A 88 -16.14 -7.68 -51.93
C ALA A 88 -15.73 -9.01 -52.59
N SER A 89 -14.55 -9.52 -52.25
CA SER A 89 -14.38 -10.97 -52.18
C SER A 89 -14.74 -11.37 -50.75
N ALA A 90 -15.66 -12.32 -50.57
CA ALA A 90 -16.02 -12.82 -49.24
C ALA A 90 -14.81 -13.39 -48.48
N ARG A 91 -13.67 -13.60 -49.15
CA ARG A 91 -12.41 -14.07 -48.55
C ARG A 91 -11.71 -12.98 -47.76
N ASP A 92 -11.59 -11.76 -48.31
CA ASP A 92 -10.82 -10.67 -47.66
C ASP A 92 -11.48 -10.23 -46.34
N GLY A 93 -12.81 -10.17 -46.30
CA GLY A 93 -13.55 -9.88 -45.07
C GLY A 93 -13.39 -10.98 -44.01
N VAL A 94 -13.44 -12.25 -44.42
CA VAL A 94 -13.24 -13.40 -43.52
C VAL A 94 -11.82 -13.44 -42.96
N ASP A 95 -10.82 -13.16 -43.79
CA ASP A 95 -9.42 -13.14 -43.36
C ASP A 95 -9.13 -11.96 -42.42
N GLY A 96 -9.79 -10.81 -42.63
CA GLY A 96 -9.76 -9.68 -41.70
C GLY A 96 -10.32 -10.01 -40.31
N ILE A 97 -11.49 -10.66 -40.24
CA ILE A 97 -12.08 -11.10 -38.96
C ILE A 97 -11.17 -12.12 -38.26
N LYS A 98 -10.62 -13.10 -39.01
CA LYS A 98 -9.67 -14.08 -38.46
C LYS A 98 -8.39 -13.45 -37.94
N ALA A 99 -7.94 -12.36 -38.54
CA ALA A 99 -6.79 -11.58 -38.09
C ALA A 99 -7.11 -10.66 -36.90
N GLY A 100 -8.36 -10.65 -36.42
CA GLY A 100 -8.78 -9.92 -35.23
C GLY A 100 -9.51 -8.60 -35.50
N ALA A 101 -9.93 -8.31 -36.73
CA ALA A 101 -10.83 -7.17 -36.96
C ALA A 101 -12.15 -7.37 -36.22
N PHE A 102 -12.71 -6.27 -35.72
CA PHE A 102 -14.05 -6.26 -35.13
C PHE A 102 -15.10 -6.52 -36.21
N ASP A 103 -15.00 -5.80 -37.34
CA ASP A 103 -15.88 -5.96 -38.48
C ASP A 103 -15.23 -5.50 -39.79
N TYR A 104 -15.89 -5.73 -40.92
CA TYR A 104 -15.52 -5.16 -42.21
C TYR A 104 -16.74 -4.55 -42.93
N LEU A 105 -16.50 -3.49 -43.70
CA LEU A 105 -17.50 -2.76 -44.48
C LEU A 105 -17.04 -2.62 -45.92
N THR A 106 -17.98 -2.71 -46.86
CA THR A 106 -17.71 -2.60 -48.29
C THR A 106 -17.97 -1.19 -48.81
N LYS A 107 -17.04 -0.63 -49.60
CA LYS A 107 -17.17 0.63 -50.34
C LYS A 107 -18.06 0.43 -51.58
N PRO A 108 -18.99 1.35 -51.89
CA PRO A 108 -19.34 2.57 -51.16
C PRO A 108 -20.10 2.26 -49.85
N ILE A 109 -19.68 2.87 -48.75
CA ILE A 109 -20.21 2.60 -47.40
C ILE A 109 -21.37 3.53 -47.07
N GLU A 110 -22.46 2.98 -46.55
CA GLU A 110 -23.54 3.77 -45.95
C GLU A 110 -23.11 4.31 -44.57
N PHE A 111 -23.21 5.62 -44.38
CA PHE A 111 -22.70 6.28 -43.18
C PHE A 111 -23.37 5.79 -41.89
N GLU A 112 -24.69 5.55 -41.91
CA GLU A 112 -25.40 5.00 -40.74
C GLU A 112 -24.92 3.58 -40.38
N HIS A 113 -24.54 2.78 -41.38
CA HIS A 113 -23.99 1.45 -41.16
C HIS A 113 -22.63 1.54 -40.46
N LEU A 114 -21.75 2.44 -40.93
CA LEU A 114 -20.45 2.68 -40.29
C LEU A 114 -20.61 3.11 -38.82
N ILE A 115 -21.53 4.03 -38.54
CA ILE A 115 -21.81 4.45 -37.17
C ILE A 115 -22.27 3.28 -36.30
N GLY A 116 -23.21 2.45 -36.78
CA GLY A 116 -23.68 1.30 -36.02
C GLY A 116 -22.54 0.33 -35.66
N LYS A 117 -21.56 0.14 -36.56
CA LYS A 117 -20.38 -0.69 -36.26
C LYS A 117 -19.42 -0.05 -35.27
N ILE A 118 -19.21 1.26 -35.36
CA ILE A 118 -18.39 2.01 -34.39
C ILE A 118 -19.01 1.91 -32.99
N GLU A 119 -20.32 2.08 -32.88
CA GLU A 119 -21.05 1.99 -31.61
C GLU A 119 -20.93 0.58 -31.00
N GLN A 120 -21.13 -0.47 -31.81
CA GLN A 120 -20.98 -1.86 -31.35
C GLN A 120 -19.54 -2.17 -30.91
N ALA A 121 -18.53 -1.68 -31.64
CA ALA A 121 -17.13 -1.85 -31.27
C ALA A 121 -16.83 -1.17 -29.93
N TYR A 122 -17.34 0.05 -29.72
CA TYR A 122 -17.11 0.79 -28.49
C TYR A 122 -17.83 0.16 -27.28
N GLU A 123 -19.06 -0.30 -27.44
CA GLU A 123 -19.78 -1.03 -26.38
C GLU A 123 -19.01 -2.26 -25.93
N ARG A 124 -18.41 -3.01 -26.88
CA ARG A 124 -17.56 -4.15 -26.54
C ARG A 124 -16.36 -3.75 -25.69
N ILE A 125 -15.66 -2.67 -26.06
CA ILE A 125 -14.53 -2.14 -25.29
C ILE A 125 -14.96 -1.77 -23.87
N LEU A 126 -16.08 -1.06 -23.72
CA LEU A 126 -16.60 -0.66 -22.41
C LEU A 126 -16.94 -1.87 -21.54
N ASN A 127 -17.58 -2.89 -22.11
CA ASN A 127 -17.94 -4.12 -21.41
C ASN A 127 -16.70 -4.91 -20.96
N GLU A 128 -15.68 -5.01 -21.81
CA GLU A 128 -14.41 -5.67 -21.46
C GLU A 128 -13.66 -4.91 -20.35
N ARG A 129 -13.62 -3.57 -20.40
CA ARG A 129 -13.03 -2.73 -19.34
C ARG A 129 -13.76 -2.90 -18.01
N ALA A 130 -15.10 -2.79 -18.01
CA ALA A 130 -15.91 -2.95 -16.79
C ALA A 130 -15.75 -4.34 -16.16
N ARG A 131 -15.61 -5.38 -16.98
CA ARG A 131 -15.36 -6.75 -16.51
C ARG A 131 -14.00 -6.87 -15.82
N LYS A 132 -12.93 -6.35 -16.42
CA LYS A 132 -11.58 -6.36 -15.83
C LYS A 132 -11.57 -5.62 -14.49
N GLU A 133 -12.15 -4.42 -14.42
CA GLU A 133 -12.22 -3.64 -13.18
C GLU A 133 -12.97 -4.38 -12.07
N THR A 134 -14.09 -5.03 -12.41
CA THR A 134 -14.86 -5.82 -11.44
C THR A 134 -14.07 -7.01 -10.90
N GLU A 135 -13.31 -7.69 -11.76
CA GLU A 135 -12.48 -8.84 -11.39
C GLU A 135 -11.30 -8.43 -10.50
N ASP A 136 -10.62 -7.34 -10.86
CA ASP A 136 -9.54 -6.76 -10.05
C ASP A 136 -10.04 -6.30 -8.68
N PHE A 137 -11.21 -5.65 -8.64
CA PHE A 137 -11.84 -5.24 -7.39
C PHE A 137 -12.19 -6.43 -6.51
N LYS A 138 -12.81 -7.47 -7.08
CA LYS A 138 -13.15 -8.71 -6.35
C LYS A 138 -11.91 -9.40 -5.79
N SER A 139 -10.84 -9.48 -6.57
CA SER A 139 -9.57 -10.10 -6.14
C SER A 139 -8.95 -9.36 -4.95
N LYS A 140 -8.87 -8.03 -5.02
CA LYS A 140 -8.37 -7.18 -3.91
C LYS A 140 -9.25 -7.32 -2.66
N MET A 141 -10.57 -7.32 -2.82
CA MET A 141 -11.52 -7.48 -1.72
C MET A 141 -11.40 -8.86 -1.06
N ALA A 142 -11.27 -9.94 -1.84
CA ALA A 142 -11.07 -11.28 -1.33
C ALA A 142 -9.77 -11.40 -0.50
N GLN A 143 -8.67 -10.80 -0.96
CA GLN A 143 -7.43 -10.75 -0.19
C GLN A 143 -7.59 -10.00 1.14
N GLN A 144 -8.27 -8.84 1.12
CA GLN A 144 -8.56 -8.09 2.35
C GLN A 144 -9.45 -8.90 3.31
N MET A 145 -10.42 -9.64 2.79
CA MET A 145 -11.31 -10.48 3.60
C MET A 145 -10.56 -11.61 4.31
N ILE A 146 -9.62 -12.27 3.63
CA ILE A 146 -8.74 -13.29 4.24
C ILE A 146 -7.91 -12.68 5.37
N VAL A 147 -7.37 -11.48 5.19
CA VAL A 147 -6.61 -10.78 6.25
C VAL A 147 -7.53 -10.47 7.44
N CYS A 148 -8.71 -9.89 7.20
CA CYS A 148 -9.69 -9.62 8.26
C CYS A 148 -10.14 -10.88 9.02
N GLU A 149 -10.37 -11.99 8.31
CA GLU A 149 -10.76 -13.27 8.92
C GLU A 149 -9.64 -13.85 9.80
N ARG A 150 -8.38 -13.78 9.33
CA ARG A 150 -7.21 -14.13 10.13
C ARG A 150 -7.09 -13.26 11.37
N LEU A 151 -7.37 -11.96 11.27
CA LEU A 151 -7.30 -11.06 12.42
C LEU A 151 -8.45 -11.30 13.41
N ALA A 152 -9.66 -11.56 12.93
CA ALA A 152 -10.82 -11.84 13.78
C ALA A 152 -10.66 -13.16 14.56
N SER A 153 -10.17 -14.22 13.89
CA SER A 153 -9.86 -15.51 14.53
C SER A 153 -8.73 -15.40 15.54
N LEU A 154 -7.67 -14.66 15.22
CA LEU A 154 -6.60 -14.33 16.15
C LEU A 154 -7.15 -13.53 17.35
N GLY A 155 -8.09 -12.63 17.09
CA GLY A 155 -8.77 -11.80 18.08
C GLY A 155 -9.44 -12.60 19.20
N THR A 156 -10.39 -13.45 18.83
CA THR A 156 -11.19 -14.22 19.80
C THR A 156 -10.34 -15.19 20.63
N LEU A 157 -9.33 -15.80 20.02
CA LEU A 157 -8.47 -16.76 20.72
C LEU A 157 -7.38 -16.08 21.55
N ALA A 158 -6.82 -14.96 21.10
CA ALA A 158 -5.72 -14.30 21.81
C ALA A 158 -6.13 -13.79 23.20
N ALA A 159 -7.39 -13.40 23.41
CA ALA A 159 -7.86 -12.98 24.73
C ALA A 159 -7.87 -14.13 25.75
N GLY A 160 -8.39 -15.29 25.36
CA GLY A 160 -8.40 -16.49 26.20
C GLY A 160 -6.99 -17.06 26.41
N VAL A 161 -6.22 -17.20 25.33
CA VAL A 161 -4.85 -17.72 25.37
C VAL A 161 -3.93 -16.82 26.21
N ALA A 162 -4.04 -15.49 26.08
CA ALA A 162 -3.23 -14.58 26.89
C ALA A 162 -3.57 -14.69 28.38
N HIS A 163 -4.85 -14.87 28.74
CA HIS A 163 -5.25 -15.09 30.12
C HIS A 163 -4.68 -16.41 30.67
N GLU A 164 -4.80 -17.50 29.92
CA GLU A 164 -4.28 -18.82 30.32
C GLU A 164 -2.75 -18.88 30.38
N ILE A 165 -2.04 -18.10 29.58
CA ILE A 165 -0.57 -17.98 29.65
C ILE A 165 -0.14 -17.09 30.81
N ASN A 166 -0.85 -15.99 31.08
CA ASN A 166 -0.48 -15.06 32.15
C ASN A 166 -0.59 -15.67 33.54
N ASN A 167 -1.54 -16.59 33.74
CA ASN A 167 -1.76 -17.27 35.02
C ASN A 167 -0.53 -18.07 35.51
N PRO A 168 0.00 -19.06 34.76
CA PRO A 168 1.19 -19.79 35.17
C PRO A 168 2.42 -18.89 35.24
N LEU A 169 2.55 -17.88 34.34
CA LEU A 169 3.64 -16.91 34.41
C LEU A 169 3.64 -16.11 35.71
N ALA A 170 2.47 -15.74 36.23
CA ALA A 170 2.35 -15.06 37.51
C ALA A 170 2.84 -15.95 38.66
N ILE A 171 2.43 -17.21 38.70
CA ILE A 171 2.83 -18.19 39.73
C ILE A 171 4.35 -18.43 39.70
N ILE A 172 4.92 -18.64 38.51
CA ILE A 172 6.37 -18.84 38.35
C ILE A 172 7.11 -17.56 38.75
N GLY A 173 6.57 -16.39 38.42
CA GLY A 173 7.16 -15.09 38.76
C GLY A 173 7.19 -14.84 40.25
N GLU A 174 6.10 -15.13 40.95
CA GLU A 174 6.03 -15.05 42.42
C GLU A 174 7.00 -16.02 43.08
N SER A 175 7.06 -17.26 42.60
CA SER A 175 7.97 -18.29 43.11
C SER A 175 9.44 -17.89 42.92
N ALA A 176 9.79 -17.38 41.73
CA ALA A 176 11.13 -16.87 41.42
C ALA A 176 11.47 -15.64 42.26
N GLY A 177 10.55 -14.69 42.38
CA GLY A 177 10.73 -13.49 43.21
C GLY A 177 10.94 -13.84 44.68
N TRP A 178 10.17 -14.78 45.22
CA TRP A 178 10.34 -15.26 46.58
C TRP A 178 11.70 -15.94 46.79
N MET A 179 12.13 -16.81 45.87
CA MET A 179 13.47 -17.42 45.92
C MET A 179 14.61 -16.38 45.83
N SER A 180 14.41 -15.34 44.99
CA SER A 180 15.33 -14.21 44.85
C SER A 180 15.43 -13.39 46.14
N GLN A 181 14.31 -13.20 46.86
CA GLN A 181 14.30 -12.54 48.17
C GLN A 181 14.95 -13.41 49.25
N LEU A 182 14.69 -14.72 49.26
CA LEU A 182 15.27 -15.65 50.23
C LEU A 182 16.80 -15.66 50.12
N LEU A 183 17.33 -15.75 48.91
CA LEU A 183 18.78 -15.66 48.67
C LEU A 183 19.40 -14.34 49.13
N ARG A 184 18.64 -13.24 49.23
CA ARG A 184 19.17 -11.94 49.70
C ARG A 184 19.25 -11.83 51.22
N ARG A 185 18.66 -12.76 51.99
CA ARG A 185 18.75 -12.73 53.46
C ARG A 185 20.18 -12.96 53.93
N GLU A 186 20.55 -12.30 55.03
CA GLU A 186 21.88 -12.40 55.66
C GLU A 186 22.20 -13.83 56.13
N GLU A 187 21.19 -14.59 56.53
CA GLU A 187 21.30 -16.01 56.93
C GLU A 187 21.83 -16.91 55.80
N LEU A 188 21.62 -16.50 54.54
CA LEU A 188 22.05 -17.21 53.33
C LEU A 188 23.24 -16.53 52.66
N SER A 189 24.02 -15.74 53.40
CA SER A 189 25.22 -15.05 52.88
C SER A 189 26.27 -16.02 52.36
N GLU A 190 26.51 -17.12 53.09
CA GLU A 190 27.52 -18.14 52.76
C GLU A 190 26.97 -19.29 51.91
N PHE A 191 25.79 -19.12 51.31
CA PHE A 191 25.17 -20.19 50.52
C PHE A 191 26.06 -20.60 49.33
N PRO A 192 26.42 -21.89 49.19
CA PRO A 192 27.28 -22.35 48.10
C PRO A 192 26.68 -22.01 46.73
N ARG A 193 27.50 -21.42 45.85
CA ARG A 193 27.10 -21.02 44.49
C ARG A 193 25.91 -20.05 44.45
N LYS A 194 25.68 -19.25 45.51
CA LYS A 194 24.66 -18.19 45.57
C LYS A 194 24.59 -17.34 44.30
N ALA A 195 25.74 -16.93 43.77
CA ALA A 195 25.82 -16.14 42.54
C ALA A 195 25.24 -16.86 41.31
N ASP A 196 25.45 -18.18 41.18
CA ASP A 196 24.91 -18.97 40.08
C ASP A 196 23.37 -19.06 40.17
N PHE A 197 22.84 -19.30 41.38
CA PHE A 197 21.39 -19.36 41.62
C PHE A 197 20.72 -18.00 41.38
N SER A 198 21.30 -16.91 41.88
CA SER A 198 20.79 -15.55 41.62
C SER A 198 20.79 -15.24 40.12
N LYS A 199 21.82 -15.65 39.38
CA LYS A 199 21.89 -15.48 37.93
C LYS A 199 20.84 -16.32 37.21
N ALA A 200 20.57 -17.54 37.66
CA ALA A 200 19.52 -18.40 37.11
C ALA A 200 18.12 -17.82 37.34
N LEU A 201 17.83 -17.33 38.55
CA LEU A 201 16.57 -16.66 38.88
C LEU A 201 16.36 -15.40 38.04
N GLY A 202 17.39 -14.57 37.87
CA GLY A 202 17.29 -13.40 37.00
C GLY A 202 16.99 -13.74 35.54
N LYS A 203 17.45 -14.90 35.04
CA LYS A 203 17.06 -15.40 33.71
C LYS A 203 15.58 -15.81 33.65
N ILE A 204 15.06 -16.45 34.70
CA ILE A 204 13.65 -16.84 34.80
C ILE A 204 12.76 -15.60 34.82
N GLU A 205 13.07 -14.63 35.68
CA GLU A 205 12.35 -13.35 35.76
C GLU A 205 12.35 -12.62 34.40
N SER A 206 13.50 -12.56 33.73
CA SER A 206 13.62 -11.95 32.40
C SER A 206 12.81 -12.67 31.31
N ALA A 207 12.68 -13.99 31.41
CA ALA A 207 11.88 -14.79 30.46
C ALA A 207 10.38 -14.59 30.70
N ILE A 208 9.95 -14.51 31.95
CA ILE A 208 8.56 -14.24 32.34
C ILE A 208 8.12 -12.87 31.86
N GLU A 209 8.96 -11.85 32.07
CA GLU A 209 8.67 -10.48 31.61
C GLU A 209 8.54 -10.41 30.09
N ARG A 210 9.41 -11.13 29.37
CA ARG A 210 9.32 -11.26 27.91
C ARG A 210 8.01 -11.90 27.47
N ALA A 211 7.58 -12.97 28.14
CA ALA A 211 6.35 -13.67 27.83
C ALA A 211 5.11 -12.81 28.13
N ARG A 212 5.08 -12.11 29.27
CA ARG A 212 4.03 -11.11 29.59
C ARG A 212 3.94 -10.00 28.55
N ARG A 213 5.08 -9.50 28.06
CA ARG A 213 5.08 -8.48 27.01
C ARG A 213 4.47 -8.99 25.70
N ILE A 214 4.75 -10.24 25.31
CA ILE A 214 4.18 -10.86 24.12
C ILE A 214 2.65 -11.02 24.26
N THR A 215 2.19 -11.52 25.41
CA THR A 215 0.75 -11.68 25.66
C THR A 215 0.02 -10.35 25.71
N HIS A 216 0.64 -9.29 26.26
CA HIS A 216 0.07 -7.95 26.30
C HIS A 216 0.01 -7.30 24.91
N GLN A 217 1.04 -7.48 24.07
CA GLN A 217 1.03 -7.03 22.68
C GLN A 217 -0.05 -7.74 21.85
N LEU A 218 -0.26 -9.05 22.08
CA LEU A 218 -1.35 -9.81 21.49
C LEU A 218 -2.72 -9.27 21.94
N LEU A 219 -2.92 -9.01 23.24
CA LEU A 219 -4.18 -8.48 23.78
C LEU A 219 -4.49 -7.04 23.33
N GLY A 220 -3.47 -6.17 23.26
CA GLY A 220 -3.61 -4.80 22.79
C GLY A 220 -4.05 -4.70 21.32
N PHE A 221 -3.77 -5.74 20.53
CA PHE A 221 -4.28 -5.86 19.17
C PHE A 221 -5.79 -6.19 19.12
N VAL A 222 -6.28 -6.99 20.07
CA VAL A 222 -7.68 -7.46 20.11
C VAL A 222 -8.62 -6.47 20.81
N LYS A 223 -8.15 -5.88 21.91
CA LYS A 223 -8.89 -4.82 22.60
C LYS A 223 -8.73 -3.52 21.81
N SER A 224 -9.47 -3.43 20.72
CA SER A 224 -9.89 -2.14 20.17
C SER A 224 -10.79 -1.46 21.20
N ASN A 225 -10.20 -0.79 22.19
CA ASN A 225 -10.92 0.29 22.85
C ASN A 225 -11.23 1.34 21.76
N GLU A 226 -12.45 1.87 21.77
CA GLU A 226 -12.76 3.08 21.02
C GLU A 226 -11.78 4.16 21.50
N PRO A 227 -10.95 4.74 20.61
CA PRO A 227 -10.04 5.79 21.02
C PRO A 227 -10.87 6.97 21.49
N ALA A 228 -10.86 7.23 22.80
CA ALA A 228 -11.30 8.51 23.31
C ALA A 228 -10.34 9.56 22.74
N ALA A 229 -10.84 10.39 21.83
CA ALA A 229 -10.02 11.42 21.18
C ALA A 229 -9.80 12.56 22.17
N PHE A 230 -8.55 12.75 22.58
CA PHE A 230 -8.11 13.89 23.39
C PHE A 230 -7.26 14.82 22.53
N SER A 231 -7.13 16.09 22.94
CA SER A 231 -6.08 16.95 22.41
C SER A 231 -4.73 16.42 22.88
N VAL A 232 -3.85 16.05 21.95
CA VAL A 232 -2.53 15.48 22.22
C VAL A 232 -1.47 16.39 21.61
N ASP A 233 -0.55 16.88 22.45
CA ASP A 233 0.70 17.49 21.99
C ASP A 233 1.70 16.37 21.65
N LEU A 234 1.95 16.18 20.35
CA LEU A 234 2.88 15.16 19.87
C LEU A 234 4.33 15.39 20.34
N ALA A 235 4.75 16.63 20.60
CA ALA A 235 6.09 16.92 21.09
C ALA A 235 6.26 16.52 22.55
N GLU A 236 5.25 16.78 23.39
CA GLU A 236 5.22 16.29 24.77
C GLU A 236 5.23 14.76 24.79
N LEU A 237 4.38 14.13 23.99
CA LEU A 237 4.29 12.66 23.91
C LEU A 237 5.60 12.02 23.44
N ALA A 238 6.27 12.62 22.45
CA ALA A 238 7.58 12.18 22.00
C ALA A 238 8.67 12.38 23.07
N GLY A 239 8.58 13.45 23.85
CA GLY A 239 9.42 13.69 25.02
C GLY A 239 9.28 12.59 26.07
N GLU A 240 8.05 12.20 26.42
CA GLU A 240 7.79 11.08 27.34
C GLU A 240 8.32 9.75 26.79
N ALA A 241 8.08 9.46 25.51
CA ALA A 241 8.58 8.24 24.88
C ALA A 241 10.11 8.17 24.89
N ARG A 242 10.79 9.31 24.65
CA ARG A 242 12.24 9.43 24.76
C ARG A 242 12.74 9.14 26.18
N GLU A 243 12.05 9.64 27.21
CA GLU A 243 12.43 9.41 28.61
C GLU A 243 12.28 7.94 29.01
N LEU A 244 11.21 7.28 28.58
CA LEU A 244 11.01 5.84 28.80
C LEU A 244 12.14 5.00 28.19
N MET A 245 12.65 5.42 27.02
CA MET A 245 13.73 4.73 26.32
C MET A 245 15.13 5.17 26.75
N ALA A 246 15.27 6.19 27.61
CA ALA A 246 16.56 6.81 27.94
C ALA A 246 17.56 5.82 28.56
N ARG A 247 17.09 4.90 29.41
CA ARG A 247 17.95 3.88 30.04
C ARG A 247 18.52 2.90 29.02
N GLU A 248 17.71 2.41 28.09
CA GLU A 248 18.18 1.51 27.02
C GLU A 248 19.12 2.23 26.06
N ALA A 249 18.79 3.47 25.68
CA ALA A 249 19.63 4.32 24.84
C ALA A 249 21.02 4.54 25.47
N LYS A 250 21.06 4.90 26.76
CA LYS A 250 22.31 5.06 27.52
C LYS A 250 23.13 3.77 27.59
N ASN A 251 22.48 2.63 27.86
CA ASN A 251 23.16 1.33 27.90
C ASN A 251 23.78 0.96 26.55
N LYS A 252 23.15 1.37 25.44
CA LYS A 252 23.67 1.13 24.09
C LYS A 252 24.56 2.25 23.55
N GLN A 253 24.79 3.31 24.32
CA GLN A 253 25.53 4.52 23.91
C GLN A 253 24.93 5.18 22.65
N VAL A 254 23.61 5.23 22.56
CA VAL A 254 22.88 5.89 21.46
C VAL A 254 22.23 7.16 21.98
N GLU A 255 22.34 8.24 21.23
CA GLU A 255 21.66 9.51 21.55
C GLU A 255 20.27 9.56 20.90
N ILE A 256 19.25 9.99 21.65
CA ILE A 256 17.91 10.25 21.11
C ILE A 256 17.63 11.75 21.18
N VAL A 257 17.50 12.38 20.01
CA VAL A 257 17.27 13.83 19.85
C VAL A 257 15.84 14.07 19.42
N LEU A 258 15.15 14.99 20.09
CA LEU A 258 13.82 15.47 19.69
C LEU A 258 13.96 16.82 18.97
N GLN A 259 13.46 16.89 17.75
CA GLN A 259 13.40 18.08 16.92
C GLN A 259 11.93 18.40 16.62
N ALA A 260 11.38 19.37 17.35
CA ALA A 260 10.01 19.83 17.16
C ALA A 260 9.98 21.37 17.13
N ALA A 261 9.26 21.95 16.17
CA ALA A 261 8.99 23.38 16.16
C ALA A 261 7.94 23.73 17.24
N ARG A 262 8.06 24.92 17.86
CA ARG A 262 7.12 25.37 18.89
C ARG A 262 5.70 25.51 18.31
N GLY A 263 4.72 24.87 18.95
CA GLY A 263 3.31 24.91 18.54
C GLY A 263 2.94 23.94 17.41
N CYS A 264 3.85 23.04 17.03
CA CYS A 264 3.59 21.98 16.06
C CYS A 264 3.32 20.67 16.80
N GLY A 265 2.13 20.10 16.67
CA GLY A 265 1.86 18.76 17.20
C GLY A 265 0.48 18.50 17.75
N ASP A 266 -0.36 19.52 17.90
CA ASP A 266 -1.71 19.34 18.45
C ASP A 266 -2.61 18.55 17.48
N ILE A 267 -2.99 17.35 17.90
CA ILE A 267 -3.94 16.51 17.18
C ILE A 267 -4.99 15.94 18.12
N TRP A 268 -6.18 15.65 17.59
CA TRP A 268 -7.19 14.89 18.31
C TRP A 268 -6.97 13.40 18.11
N SER A 269 -6.51 12.71 19.16
CA SER A 269 -6.16 11.29 19.07
C SER A 269 -6.14 10.60 20.43
N ASP A 270 -5.87 9.29 20.43
CA ASP A 270 -5.60 8.53 21.66
C ASP A 270 -4.09 8.57 22.00
N PRO A 271 -3.71 9.24 23.11
CA PRO A 271 -2.31 9.35 23.50
C PRO A 271 -1.66 8.00 23.83
N TYR A 272 -2.43 7.00 24.29
CA TYR A 272 -1.89 5.67 24.59
C TYR A 272 -1.47 4.94 23.30
N SER A 273 -2.35 4.91 22.31
CA SER A 273 -2.08 4.34 20.99
C SER A 273 -0.88 4.99 20.31
N LEU A 274 -0.81 6.33 20.31
CA LEU A 274 0.32 7.05 19.70
C LEU A 274 1.64 6.80 20.44
N ARG A 275 1.62 6.74 21.78
CA ARG A 275 2.80 6.40 22.58
C ARG A 275 3.30 5.00 22.24
N GLN A 276 2.39 4.03 22.08
CA GLN A 276 2.74 2.67 21.68
C GLN A 276 3.44 2.63 20.32
N VAL A 277 2.97 3.43 19.35
CA VAL A 277 3.61 3.57 18.04
C VAL A 277 5.03 4.13 18.20
N LEU A 278 5.20 5.22 18.94
CA LEU A 278 6.50 5.85 19.17
C LEU A 278 7.49 4.90 19.84
N ILE A 279 7.06 4.19 20.88
CA ILE A 279 7.90 3.19 21.57
C ILE A 279 8.31 2.06 20.62
N ASN A 280 7.40 1.58 19.76
CA ASN A 280 7.72 0.54 18.78
C ASN A 280 8.77 1.02 17.76
N LEU A 281 8.64 2.26 17.26
CA LEU A 281 9.61 2.83 16.32
C LEU A 281 10.97 3.08 16.99
N LEU A 282 10.98 3.68 18.18
CA LEU A 282 12.20 3.95 18.94
C LEU A 282 12.92 2.67 19.34
N SER A 283 12.20 1.64 19.76
CA SER A 283 12.80 0.33 20.05
C SER A 283 13.43 -0.28 18.80
N ASN A 284 12.78 -0.20 17.65
CA ASN A 284 13.37 -0.69 16.39
C ASN A 284 14.62 0.09 15.98
N ALA A 285 14.57 1.42 16.04
CA ALA A 285 15.69 2.32 15.78
C ALA A 285 16.87 2.03 16.73
N LEU A 286 16.60 1.92 18.04
CA LEU A 286 17.61 1.57 19.04
C LEU A 286 18.24 0.22 18.78
N HIS A 287 17.48 -0.78 18.34
CA HIS A 287 18.04 -2.09 18.01
C HIS A 287 18.94 -2.04 16.76
N ALA A 288 18.57 -1.26 15.74
CA ALA A 288 19.31 -1.13 14.48
C ALA A 288 20.58 -0.26 14.59
N THR A 289 20.59 0.69 15.54
CA THR A 289 21.67 1.67 15.70
C THR A 289 22.86 1.09 16.47
N ALA A 290 24.08 1.29 15.96
CA ALA A 290 25.32 0.88 16.63
C ALA A 290 25.68 1.85 17.78
N PRO A 291 26.53 1.44 18.75
CA PRO A 291 27.03 2.35 19.78
C PRO A 291 27.69 3.60 19.18
N GLY A 292 27.39 4.77 19.72
CA GLY A 292 27.81 6.07 19.19
C GLY A 292 26.92 6.64 18.07
N GLY A 293 25.87 5.92 17.67
CA GLY A 293 24.88 6.41 16.71
C GLY A 293 23.83 7.32 17.32
N GLN A 294 22.94 7.84 16.46
CA GLN A 294 21.91 8.81 16.83
C GLN A 294 20.55 8.39 16.28
N ILE A 295 19.50 8.73 17.03
CA ILE A 295 18.10 8.61 16.64
C ILE A 295 17.46 9.99 16.75
N VAL A 296 16.83 10.45 15.68
CA VAL A 296 16.18 11.76 15.61
C VAL A 296 14.67 11.57 15.49
N ILE A 297 13.93 12.15 16.43
CA ILE A 297 12.47 12.27 16.35
C ILE A 297 12.18 13.67 15.80
N ALA A 298 11.69 13.76 14.57
CA ALA A 298 11.32 15.01 13.91
C ALA A 298 9.80 15.15 13.88
N ILE A 299 9.27 16.28 14.34
CA ILE A 299 7.83 16.60 14.28
C ILE A 299 7.65 17.86 13.45
N GLU A 300 6.92 17.74 12.36
CA GLU A 300 6.67 18.81 11.40
C GLU A 300 5.19 18.97 11.12
N ASP A 301 4.77 20.23 11.05
CA ASP A 301 3.41 20.60 10.67
C ASP A 301 3.30 20.76 9.16
N GLU A 302 2.44 19.97 8.51
CA GLU A 302 2.15 20.00 7.07
C GLU A 302 0.78 20.64 6.78
N GLY A 303 0.29 21.51 7.67
CA GLY A 303 -1.00 22.18 7.53
C GLY A 303 -2.15 21.30 8.01
N ASN A 304 -2.69 20.46 7.13
CA ASN A 304 -3.84 19.58 7.42
C ASN A 304 -3.44 18.27 8.13
N CYS A 305 -2.15 17.98 8.20
CA CYS A 305 -1.60 16.82 8.88
C CYS A 305 -0.34 17.20 9.65
N VAL A 306 0.02 16.37 10.62
CA VAL A 306 1.31 16.41 11.31
C VAL A 306 2.12 15.21 10.87
N ARG A 307 3.38 15.45 10.50
CA ARG A 307 4.36 14.43 10.16
C ARG A 307 5.26 14.17 11.35
N VAL A 308 5.34 12.90 11.76
CA VAL A 308 6.28 12.42 12.79
C VAL A 308 7.28 11.48 12.12
N GLY A 309 8.54 11.90 12.08
CA GLY A 309 9.66 11.12 11.57
C GLY A 309 10.49 10.53 12.71
N VAL A 310 10.84 9.25 12.62
CA VAL A 310 11.87 8.63 13.47
C VAL A 310 12.99 8.15 12.54
N GLU A 311 14.12 8.85 12.59
CA GLU A 311 15.32 8.56 11.81
C GLU A 311 16.38 7.91 12.70
N ASP A 312 17.00 6.84 12.21
CA ASP A 312 18.10 6.15 12.88
C ASP A 312 19.34 6.09 11.98
N THR A 313 20.53 6.19 12.57
CA THR A 313 21.80 6.01 11.86
C THR A 313 22.27 4.55 11.87
N GLY A 314 21.34 3.59 11.84
CA GLY A 314 21.61 2.17 12.00
C GLY A 314 22.00 1.44 10.71
N SER A 315 21.88 0.11 10.75
CA SER A 315 22.25 -0.77 9.63
C SER A 315 21.41 -0.58 8.36
N GLY A 316 20.26 0.10 8.46
CA GLY A 316 19.27 0.17 7.39
C GLY A 316 18.60 -1.18 7.09
N ILE A 317 17.66 -1.16 6.15
CA ILE A 317 16.80 -2.26 5.74
C ILE A 317 17.06 -2.59 4.27
N PRO A 318 17.35 -3.86 3.91
CA PRO A 318 17.47 -4.28 2.52
C PRO A 318 16.19 -4.03 1.71
N LYS A 319 16.33 -3.63 0.43
CA LYS A 319 15.19 -3.31 -0.44
C LYS A 319 14.16 -4.43 -0.55
N GLU A 320 14.62 -5.68 -0.59
CA GLU A 320 13.81 -6.90 -0.64
C GLU A 320 12.88 -7.10 0.58
N ASN A 321 13.18 -6.46 1.70
CA ASN A 321 12.41 -6.60 2.94
C ASN A 321 11.45 -5.44 3.18
N LEU A 322 11.55 -4.32 2.44
CA LEU A 322 10.77 -3.11 2.68
C LEU A 322 9.25 -3.34 2.61
N ASP A 323 8.80 -4.22 1.72
CA ASP A 323 7.38 -4.55 1.60
C ASP A 323 6.88 -5.48 2.71
N LYS A 324 7.80 -6.25 3.32
CA LYS A 324 7.49 -7.29 4.31
C LYS A 324 7.64 -6.83 5.76
N ILE A 325 8.33 -5.73 6.03
CA ILE A 325 8.59 -5.29 7.42
C ILE A 325 7.33 -4.99 8.23
N PHE A 326 6.22 -4.73 7.55
CA PHE A 326 4.92 -4.51 8.16
C PHE A 326 4.08 -5.77 8.26
N GLU A 327 4.53 -6.92 7.75
CA GLU A 327 3.83 -8.19 7.91
C GLU A 327 3.96 -8.72 9.35
N PRO A 328 2.91 -9.35 9.91
CA PRO A 328 2.97 -9.90 11.25
C PRO A 328 4.01 -11.02 11.34
N PHE A 329 4.76 -11.04 12.45
CA PHE A 329 5.83 -12.01 12.76
C PHE A 329 7.07 -11.93 11.86
N PHE A 330 7.13 -10.99 10.92
CA PHE A 330 8.34 -10.77 10.13
C PHE A 330 9.44 -10.13 10.99
N SER A 331 10.62 -10.74 11.02
CA SER A 331 11.77 -10.24 11.76
C SER A 331 13.07 -10.71 11.11
N THR A 332 14.03 -9.79 10.96
CA THR A 332 15.40 -10.08 10.51
C THR A 332 16.36 -10.39 11.67
N LYS A 333 15.87 -10.33 12.92
CA LYS A 333 16.65 -10.57 14.15
C LYS A 333 16.74 -12.07 14.46
N LYS A 334 17.71 -12.45 15.30
CA LYS A 334 17.85 -13.85 15.76
C LYS A 334 16.58 -14.33 16.47
N PRO A 335 16.28 -15.65 16.43
CA PRO A 335 15.13 -16.22 17.14
C PRO A 335 15.12 -15.81 18.62
N GLY A 336 14.06 -15.13 19.05
CA GLY A 336 13.88 -14.66 20.42
C GLY A 336 14.28 -13.20 20.72
N GLU A 337 14.91 -12.49 19.78
CA GLU A 337 15.30 -11.06 19.94
C GLU A 337 14.26 -10.07 19.37
N GLY A 338 13.31 -10.54 18.55
CA GLY A 338 12.22 -9.74 18.01
C GLY A 338 10.94 -10.55 17.87
N THR A 339 9.81 -9.95 18.25
CA THR A 339 8.48 -10.57 18.12
C THR A 339 7.90 -10.46 16.71
N GLY A 340 8.46 -9.57 15.87
CA GLY A 340 7.95 -9.27 14.53
C GLY A 340 6.57 -8.61 14.51
N LEU A 341 6.04 -8.20 15.67
CA LEU A 341 4.71 -7.59 15.79
C LEU A 341 4.75 -6.06 15.88
N GLY A 342 5.89 -5.46 16.25
CA GLY A 342 5.98 -4.03 16.56
C GLY A 342 5.57 -3.10 15.41
N LEU A 343 6.12 -3.32 14.20
CA LEU A 343 5.80 -2.50 13.03
C LEU A 343 4.39 -2.78 12.50
N PHE A 344 3.93 -4.03 12.56
CA PHE A 344 2.56 -4.40 12.21
C PHE A 344 1.53 -3.69 13.11
N VAL A 345 1.75 -3.72 14.43
CA VAL A 345 0.91 -3.00 15.41
C VAL A 345 0.97 -1.49 15.17
N ALA A 346 2.16 -0.95 14.91
CA ALA A 346 2.31 0.48 14.62
C ALA A 346 1.49 0.89 13.39
N ARG A 347 1.55 0.11 12.31
CA ARG A 347 0.76 0.34 11.09
C ARG A 347 -0.74 0.28 11.35
N GLY A 348 -1.21 -0.76 12.04
CA GLY A 348 -2.64 -0.91 12.35
C GLY A 348 -3.20 0.23 13.20
N ILE A 349 -2.43 0.71 14.18
CA ILE A 349 -2.81 1.89 14.99
C ILE A 349 -2.91 3.14 14.11
N ILE A 350 -1.88 3.41 13.29
CA ILE A 350 -1.85 4.61 12.45
C ILE A 350 -2.97 4.60 11.41
N GLU A 351 -3.25 3.46 10.77
CA GLU A 351 -4.35 3.32 9.81
C GLU A 351 -5.72 3.53 10.49
N LYS A 352 -5.92 3.00 11.72
CA LYS A 352 -7.14 3.22 12.51
C LYS A 352 -7.35 4.70 12.88
N LEU A 353 -6.28 5.44 13.06
CA LEU A 353 -6.30 6.89 13.30
C LEU A 353 -6.45 7.73 12.00
N GLY A 354 -6.67 7.08 10.86
CA GLY A 354 -6.79 7.75 9.56
C GLY A 354 -5.47 8.29 9.01
N GLY A 355 -4.34 7.84 9.55
CA GLY A 355 -3.00 8.24 9.14
C GLY A 355 -2.34 7.26 8.17
N THR A 356 -1.10 7.57 7.80
CA THR A 356 -0.26 6.69 6.96
C THR A 356 1.13 6.54 7.58
N ILE A 357 1.72 5.35 7.47
CA ILE A 357 3.11 5.09 7.86
C ILE A 357 3.91 4.67 6.63
N THR A 358 5.11 5.25 6.49
CA THR A 358 6.02 4.99 5.37
C THR A 358 7.44 4.81 5.88
N VAL A 359 8.29 4.16 5.09
CA VAL A 359 9.69 3.94 5.42
C VAL A 359 10.57 4.32 4.24
N LYS A 360 11.69 4.99 4.52
CA LYS A 360 12.81 5.15 3.60
C LYS A 360 14.04 4.58 4.26
N SER A 361 14.77 3.70 3.59
CA SER A 361 15.99 3.14 4.18
C SER A 361 17.03 2.87 3.11
N THR A 362 18.29 3.06 3.49
CA THR A 362 19.45 2.68 2.68
C THR A 362 20.35 1.79 3.52
N LEU A 363 20.69 0.62 2.98
CA LEU A 363 21.54 -0.34 3.68
C LEU A 363 22.89 0.30 4.07
N GLY A 364 23.24 0.20 5.35
CA GLY A 364 24.45 0.78 5.95
C GLY A 364 24.37 2.28 6.27
N LYS A 365 23.27 2.98 5.95
CA LYS A 365 23.11 4.42 6.24
C LYS A 365 21.97 4.73 7.21
N GLY A 366 21.14 3.75 7.56
CA GLY A 366 20.01 3.93 8.48
C GLY A 366 18.63 3.82 7.83
N ALA A 367 17.61 4.13 8.62
CA ALA A 367 16.22 4.16 8.17
C ALA A 367 15.47 5.35 8.76
N THR A 368 14.48 5.83 8.02
CA THR A 368 13.56 6.87 8.43
C THR A 368 12.15 6.33 8.29
N PHE A 369 11.45 6.19 9.43
CA PHE A 369 10.03 5.90 9.46
C PHE A 369 9.27 7.21 9.56
N SER A 370 8.33 7.45 8.66
CA SER A 370 7.53 8.68 8.62
C SER A 370 6.06 8.35 8.74
N ILE A 371 5.44 8.87 9.79
CA ILE A 371 4.01 8.80 10.07
C ILE A 371 3.40 10.13 9.67
N ARG A 372 2.26 10.12 8.96
CA ARG A 372 1.42 11.30 8.73
C ARG A 372 0.07 11.08 9.40
N LEU A 373 -0.30 11.97 10.30
CA LEU A 373 -1.56 11.95 11.04
C LEU A 373 -2.41 13.16 10.65
N PRO A 374 -3.70 12.99 10.30
CA PRO A 374 -4.58 14.11 10.03
C PRO A 374 -4.80 14.93 11.31
N LYS A 375 -4.81 16.26 11.18
CA LYS A 375 -5.32 17.12 12.24
C LYS A 375 -6.85 17.07 12.18
N CYS A 376 -7.45 16.12 12.88
CA CYS A 376 -8.90 16.12 13.01
C CYS A 376 -9.34 17.41 13.71
N ALA A 377 -10.29 18.14 13.12
CA ALA A 377 -11.06 19.13 13.86
C ALA A 377 -11.76 18.37 15.00
N GLY A 378 -11.70 18.88 16.23
CA GLY A 378 -12.39 18.30 17.38
C GLY A 378 -13.88 18.06 17.09
N PRO A 379 -14.58 17.28 17.93
CA PRO A 379 -16.01 17.07 17.76
C PRO A 379 -16.69 18.44 17.60
N LYS A 380 -17.38 18.64 16.47
CA LYS A 380 -18.26 19.81 16.30
C LYS A 380 -19.20 19.80 17.51
N GLU A 381 -19.28 20.92 18.23
CA GLU A 381 -20.29 21.12 19.27
C GLU A 381 -21.64 20.63 18.74
N PRO A 382 -22.43 19.91 19.55
CA PRO A 382 -23.75 19.49 19.13
C PRO A 382 -24.51 20.73 18.68
N LEU A 383 -24.91 20.73 17.41
CA LEU A 383 -25.86 21.71 16.87
C LEU A 383 -27.06 21.73 17.82
N THR A 384 -27.23 22.86 18.48
CA THR A 384 -28.28 23.11 19.47
C THR A 384 -29.65 23.22 18.80
#